data_AF-A0A2S0MKG4-F1
#
_entry.id   AF-A0A2S0MKG4-F1
#
_cell.length_a   1.000
_cell.length_b   1.000
_cell.length_c   1.000
_cell.angle_alpha   90.00
_cell.angle_beta   90.00
_cell.angle_gamma   90.00
#
_symmetry.space_group_name_H-M   'P 1'
#
loop_
_entity.id
_entity.type
_entity.pdbx_description
1 polymer ?
#
loop_
_entity_poly.entity_id
_entity_poly.type
_entity_poly.pdbx_seq_one_letter_code
_entity_poly.pdbx_strand_id
1 'polypeptide(L)'
;MAELADEFGGKVDGELIRAADWNGLIAAIETRFDSLRSDLSDARARIDANAADLQAAQGQIEDLQDLATLVRTRYRQLQLSTTRSRFAIGERAEIVARVTDFDGNPLDLSNPNRRPWVDFVTVWGSLKAAPGFTSRAGTGGKTVAVRVNADGEARAMLREETGVSFDEEEELEISAVLATTISGNSVADAFLAASTPAASEIAQAYQVVTNAYERSDTMVMRNYLDGIYLNNPTRTYIPLAPTFTLNWHDEYATVMAFVKPDDSPGTADSAMAAGSIRVTFRDWVYPWIITQYLPPTPPLVDGYVANFTPLILEGLEPAVLGIFNTIQAEVQPLGLLGQQRQYAAAMEAINVLPAAGQPEYFQAMVANVAGGLTVQQGMVYSAAMSPGMAEATGAAKAVAGAGVRGEKAAGAVAATVAAETATSVAAAENRILGQVRAENTKLTNDLLGETGPVRRAETMALDAASKVEKVNVELGRKAGMELVGQLLAARDLG
;
A
#
# COMPACT_ATOMS: atom_id res chain seq x y z
N MET A 1 70.22 51.43 -5.53
CA MET A 1 71.18 52.01 -6.50
C MET A 1 71.39 53.49 -6.22
N ALA A 2 70.35 54.31 -6.14
CA ALA A 2 70.50 55.73 -5.75
C ALA A 2 71.13 55.88 -4.35
N GLU A 3 70.65 55.12 -3.36
CA GLU A 3 71.17 55.15 -1.97
C GLU A 3 72.63 54.66 -1.85
N LEU A 4 73.01 53.63 -2.62
CA LEU A 4 74.39 53.13 -2.70
C LEU A 4 75.34 54.09 -3.43
N ALA A 5 74.81 54.83 -4.42
CA ALA A 5 75.55 55.85 -5.13
C ALA A 5 75.75 57.10 -4.27
N ASP A 6 74.80 57.45 -3.41
CA ASP A 6 74.95 58.55 -2.44
C ASP A 6 75.90 58.20 -1.29
N GLU A 7 75.87 56.96 -0.79
CA GLU A 7 76.72 56.51 0.33
C GLU A 7 78.20 56.34 -0.04
N PHE A 8 78.48 55.84 -1.25
CA PHE A 8 79.87 55.55 -1.69
C PHE A 8 80.36 56.44 -2.86
N GLY A 9 79.47 57.18 -3.52
CA GLY A 9 79.74 57.95 -4.74
C GLY A 9 79.57 59.47 -4.61
N GLY A 10 79.22 60.00 -3.44
CA GLY A 10 79.08 61.44 -3.17
C GLY A 10 80.40 62.23 -3.14
N LYS A 11 81.28 62.06 -4.15
CA LYS A 11 82.56 62.78 -4.26
C LYS A 11 82.52 63.85 -5.34
N VAL A 12 83.26 64.93 -5.11
CA VAL A 12 83.40 66.06 -6.04
C VAL A 12 84.45 65.72 -7.12
N ASP A 13 84.26 66.21 -8.34
CA ASP A 13 85.20 66.00 -9.46
C ASP A 13 86.65 66.31 -9.07
N GLY A 14 87.55 65.32 -9.21
CA GLY A 14 88.98 65.42 -8.90
C GLY A 14 89.44 64.71 -7.63
N GLU A 15 88.54 64.18 -6.80
CA GLU A 15 88.91 63.34 -5.66
C GLU A 15 89.01 61.85 -6.02
N LEU A 16 90.14 61.22 -5.66
CA LEU A 16 90.32 59.77 -5.80
C LEU A 16 89.40 59.01 -4.82
N ILE A 17 88.65 58.03 -5.33
CA ILE A 17 87.86 57.09 -4.51
C ILE A 17 88.84 56.34 -3.59
N ARG A 18 88.57 56.32 -2.27
CA ARG A 18 89.44 55.59 -1.33
C ARG A 18 89.15 54.09 -1.50
N ALA A 19 90.17 53.26 -1.35
CA ALA A 19 90.02 51.80 -1.44
C ALA A 19 88.93 51.25 -0.51
N ALA A 20 88.72 51.88 0.66
CA ALA A 20 87.65 51.51 1.59
C ALA A 20 86.23 51.75 1.01
N ASP A 21 86.01 52.86 0.30
CA ASP A 21 84.73 53.21 -0.31
C ASP A 21 84.41 52.25 -1.47
N TRP A 22 85.43 51.89 -2.26
CA TRP A 22 85.31 50.90 -3.33
C TRP A 22 84.98 49.49 -2.80
N ASN A 23 85.67 49.06 -1.73
CA ASN A 23 85.39 47.78 -1.09
C ASN A 23 84.00 47.74 -0.44
N GLY A 24 83.52 48.87 0.12
CA GLY A 24 82.16 49.01 0.65
C GLY A 24 81.08 48.87 -0.44
N LEU A 25 81.28 49.53 -1.59
CA LEU A 25 80.39 49.37 -2.74
C LEU A 25 80.34 47.93 -3.25
N ILE A 26 81.50 47.25 -3.36
CA ILE A 26 81.56 45.84 -3.78
C ILE A 26 80.79 44.96 -2.78
N ALA A 27 81.03 45.11 -1.48
CA ALA A 27 80.36 44.32 -0.45
C ALA A 27 78.83 44.53 -0.46
N ALA A 28 78.37 45.76 -0.70
CA ALA A 28 76.94 46.05 -0.79
C ALA A 28 76.30 45.51 -2.08
N ILE A 29 77.04 45.53 -3.19
CA ILE A 29 76.64 44.86 -4.44
C ILE A 29 76.53 43.35 -4.23
N GLU A 30 77.52 42.72 -3.59
CA GLU A 30 77.52 41.29 -3.25
C GLU A 30 76.32 40.93 -2.36
N THR A 31 76.08 41.69 -1.29
CA THR A 31 74.91 41.51 -0.41
C THR A 31 73.59 41.57 -1.19
N ARG A 32 73.49 42.50 -2.15
CA ARG A 32 72.29 42.62 -2.99
C ARG A 32 72.15 41.47 -3.99
N PHE A 33 73.25 40.97 -4.54
CA PHE A 33 73.24 39.77 -5.37
C PHE A 33 72.83 38.53 -4.57
N ASP A 34 73.29 38.40 -3.32
CA ASP A 34 72.90 37.30 -2.44
C ASP A 34 71.41 37.37 -2.08
N SER A 35 70.88 38.57 -1.78
CA SER A 35 69.44 38.78 -1.57
C SER A 35 68.64 38.40 -2.80
N LEU A 36 69.04 38.88 -4.00
CA LEU A 36 68.36 38.53 -5.25
C LEU A 36 68.41 37.02 -5.54
N ARG A 37 69.52 36.37 -5.20
CA ARG A 37 69.67 34.92 -5.34
C ARG A 37 68.73 34.17 -4.40
N SER A 38 68.56 34.65 -3.16
CA SER A 38 67.60 34.11 -2.20
C SER A 38 66.17 34.30 -2.70
N ASP A 39 65.80 35.51 -3.09
CA ASP A 39 64.45 35.84 -3.59
C ASP A 39 64.10 35.00 -4.82
N LEU A 40 65.06 34.79 -5.73
CA LEU A 40 64.86 33.94 -6.91
C LEU A 40 64.71 32.46 -6.53
N SER A 41 65.44 31.98 -5.52
CA SER A 41 65.30 30.63 -5.00
C SER A 41 63.91 30.42 -4.36
N ASP A 42 63.45 31.38 -3.56
CA ASP A 42 62.13 31.35 -2.92
C ASP A 42 60.99 31.44 -3.95
N ALA A 43 61.14 32.33 -4.94
CA ALA A 43 60.19 32.43 -6.04
C ALA A 43 60.10 31.12 -6.83
N ARG A 44 61.24 30.45 -7.10
CA ARG A 44 61.27 29.15 -7.75
C ARG A 44 60.59 28.07 -6.91
N ALA A 45 60.89 27.99 -5.62
CA ALA A 45 60.24 27.06 -4.71
C ALA A 45 58.71 27.25 -4.66
N ARG A 46 58.24 28.50 -4.67
CA ARG A 46 56.81 28.84 -4.74
C ARG A 46 56.17 28.44 -6.07
N ILE A 47 56.87 28.62 -7.19
CA ILE A 47 56.40 28.18 -8.51
C ILE A 47 56.29 26.66 -8.55
N ASP A 48 57.29 25.93 -8.04
CA ASP A 48 57.28 24.47 -8.00
C ASP A 48 56.15 23.94 -7.09
N ALA A 49 55.93 24.58 -5.93
CA ALA A 49 54.80 24.25 -5.04
C ALA A 49 53.44 24.51 -5.71
N ASN A 50 53.25 25.69 -6.33
CA ASN A 50 52.02 26.01 -7.03
C ASN A 50 51.76 25.08 -8.23
N ALA A 51 52.82 24.63 -8.93
CA ALA A 51 52.70 23.67 -10.02
C ALA A 51 52.25 22.29 -9.49
N ALA A 52 52.77 21.85 -8.35
CA ALA A 52 52.33 20.63 -7.68
C ALA A 52 50.87 20.73 -7.21
N ASP A 53 50.48 21.87 -6.60
CA ASP A 53 49.11 22.12 -6.15
C ASP A 53 48.12 22.13 -7.33
N LEU A 54 48.49 22.75 -8.46
CA LEU A 54 47.67 22.76 -9.68
C LEU A 54 47.49 21.34 -10.24
N GLN A 55 48.55 20.54 -10.28
CA GLN A 55 48.47 19.15 -10.73
C GLN A 55 47.58 18.31 -9.82
N ALA A 56 47.66 18.51 -8.50
CA ALA A 56 46.78 17.83 -7.55
C ALA A 56 45.30 18.24 -7.72
N ALA A 57 45.04 19.53 -7.91
CA ALA A 57 43.68 20.02 -8.18
C ALA A 57 43.11 19.48 -9.50
N GLN A 58 43.93 19.35 -10.55
CA GLN A 58 43.52 18.72 -11.81
C GLN A 58 43.10 17.27 -11.60
N GLY A 59 43.89 16.48 -10.86
CA GLY A 59 43.53 15.09 -10.55
C GLY A 59 42.20 14.99 -9.78
N GLN A 60 41.97 15.87 -8.80
CA GLN A 60 40.70 15.90 -8.06
C GLN A 60 39.50 16.24 -8.95
N ILE A 61 39.68 17.12 -9.94
CA ILE A 61 38.62 17.47 -10.89
C ILE A 61 38.28 16.26 -11.77
N GLU A 62 39.27 15.50 -12.24
CA GLU A 62 39.05 14.28 -13.02
C GLU A 62 38.27 13.23 -12.19
N ASP A 63 38.68 12.98 -10.95
CA ASP A 63 37.97 12.07 -10.04
C ASP A 63 36.50 12.47 -9.82
N LEU A 64 36.25 13.77 -9.66
CA LEU A 64 34.89 14.31 -9.50
C LEU A 64 34.06 14.19 -10.78
N GLN A 65 34.68 14.34 -11.96
CA GLN A 65 34.01 14.16 -13.25
C GLN A 65 33.62 12.69 -13.47
N ASP A 66 34.48 11.75 -13.09
CA ASP A 66 34.20 10.32 -13.15
C ASP A 66 33.07 9.93 -12.20
N LEU A 67 33.11 10.44 -10.96
CA LEU A 67 32.03 10.23 -9.99
C LEU A 67 30.70 10.83 -10.49
N ALA A 68 30.72 12.04 -11.04
CA ALA A 68 29.53 12.68 -11.59
C ALA A 68 28.94 11.87 -12.76
N THR A 69 29.79 11.34 -13.63
CA THR A 69 29.39 10.48 -14.75
C THR A 69 28.76 9.18 -14.25
N LEU A 70 29.37 8.55 -13.24
CA LEU A 70 28.85 7.32 -12.62
C LEU A 70 27.46 7.56 -12.00
N VAL A 71 27.31 8.63 -11.23
CA VAL A 71 26.04 9.00 -10.58
C VAL A 71 24.96 9.27 -11.62
N ARG A 72 25.24 10.08 -12.64
CA ARG A 72 24.30 10.38 -13.74
C ARG A 72 23.89 9.15 -14.53
N THR A 73 24.82 8.21 -14.72
CA THR A 73 24.54 6.98 -15.46
C THR A 73 23.68 6.01 -14.65
N ARG A 74 23.91 5.94 -13.33
CA ARG A 74 23.25 4.98 -12.43
C ARG A 74 21.88 5.45 -11.94
N TYR A 75 21.76 6.71 -11.55
CA TYR A 75 20.56 7.24 -10.90
C TYR A 75 19.63 7.93 -11.90
N ARG A 76 18.35 7.96 -11.55
CA ARG A 76 17.27 8.55 -12.34
C ARG A 76 16.47 9.50 -11.45
N GLN A 77 15.64 10.33 -12.07
CA GLN A 77 14.58 11.03 -11.34
C GLN A 77 13.26 10.32 -11.57
N LEU A 78 12.42 10.31 -10.54
CA LEU A 78 11.09 9.74 -10.56
C LEU A 78 10.11 10.79 -10.03
N GLN A 79 9.14 11.15 -10.87
CA GLN A 79 8.03 12.02 -10.49
C GLN A 79 6.74 11.20 -10.46
N LEU A 80 6.05 11.21 -9.32
CA LEU A 80 4.73 10.62 -9.16
C LEU A 80 3.66 11.70 -9.23
N SER A 81 2.56 11.39 -9.93
CA SER A 81 1.40 12.25 -10.01
C SER A 81 0.12 11.42 -10.09
N THR A 82 -1.01 12.07 -9.80
CA THR A 82 -2.35 11.52 -9.98
C THR A 82 -3.29 12.63 -10.42
N THR A 83 -4.44 12.28 -10.96
CA THR A 83 -5.42 13.25 -11.49
C THR A 83 -6.03 14.12 -10.39
N ARG A 84 -6.23 13.58 -9.18
CA ARG A 84 -6.81 14.27 -8.01
C ARG A 84 -6.16 13.77 -6.72
N SER A 85 -6.16 14.56 -5.66
CA SER A 85 -5.65 14.10 -4.36
C SER A 85 -6.66 13.30 -3.54
N ARG A 86 -7.95 13.35 -3.92
CA ARG A 86 -9.07 12.74 -3.21
C ARG A 86 -10.01 12.04 -4.19
N PHE A 87 -10.49 10.87 -3.78
CA PHE A 87 -11.40 10.01 -4.53
C PHE A 87 -12.46 9.47 -3.57
N ALA A 88 -13.65 9.16 -4.06
CA ALA A 88 -14.63 8.37 -3.32
C ALA A 88 -14.26 6.88 -3.37
N ILE A 89 -14.57 6.10 -2.33
CA ILE A 89 -14.46 4.64 -2.40
C ILE A 89 -15.24 4.13 -3.63
N GLY A 90 -14.63 3.24 -4.41
CA GLY A 90 -15.18 2.74 -5.69
C GLY A 90 -14.71 3.50 -6.92
N GLU A 91 -14.14 4.71 -6.76
CA GLU A 91 -13.38 5.35 -7.83
C GLU A 91 -11.98 4.75 -7.96
N ARG A 92 -11.35 4.99 -9.12
CA ARG A 92 -9.99 4.54 -9.42
C ARG A 92 -9.06 5.74 -9.53
N ALA A 93 -7.96 5.71 -8.80
CA ALA A 93 -6.91 6.71 -8.88
C ALA A 93 -5.81 6.22 -9.82
N GLU A 94 -5.64 6.88 -10.96
CA GLU A 94 -4.50 6.62 -11.83
C GLU A 94 -3.25 7.30 -11.24
N ILE A 95 -2.23 6.49 -10.98
CA ILE A 95 -0.91 6.91 -10.53
C ILE A 95 0.04 6.84 -11.71
N VAL A 96 0.61 7.98 -12.09
CA VAL A 96 1.57 8.11 -13.18
C VAL A 96 2.96 8.32 -12.60
N ALA A 97 3.88 7.41 -12.94
CA ALA A 97 5.31 7.51 -12.68
C ALA A 97 6.03 7.97 -13.94
N ARG A 98 6.56 9.20 -13.94
CA ARG A 98 7.45 9.69 -14.99
C ARG A 98 8.90 9.49 -14.58
N VAL A 99 9.66 8.80 -15.42
CA VAL A 99 11.08 8.49 -15.22
C VAL A 99 11.91 9.29 -16.22
N THR A 100 12.86 10.07 -15.72
CA THR A 100 13.81 10.86 -16.51
C THR A 100 15.24 10.50 -16.13
N ASP A 101 16.22 11.02 -16.87
CA ASP A 101 17.61 10.96 -16.45
C ASP A 101 17.84 11.74 -15.14
N PHE A 102 19.07 11.71 -14.64
CA PHE A 102 19.44 12.39 -13.41
C PHE A 102 19.29 13.92 -13.48
N ASP A 103 19.44 14.51 -14.67
CA ASP A 103 19.36 15.96 -14.90
C ASP A 103 17.93 16.40 -15.28
N GLY A 104 16.97 15.48 -15.41
CA GLY A 104 15.56 15.73 -15.71
C GLY A 104 15.18 15.61 -17.19
N ASN A 105 16.09 15.18 -18.06
CA ASN A 105 15.80 15.03 -19.50
C ASN A 105 15.10 13.69 -19.81
N PRO A 106 14.34 13.62 -20.91
CA PRO A 106 13.76 12.36 -21.39
C PRO A 106 14.81 11.28 -21.64
N LEU A 107 14.48 10.04 -21.30
CA LEU A 107 15.32 8.88 -21.57
C LEU A 107 15.24 8.45 -23.04
N ASP A 108 16.34 7.90 -23.58
CA ASP A 108 16.27 7.13 -24.83
C ASP A 108 15.63 5.76 -24.56
N LEU A 109 14.35 5.64 -24.95
CA LEU A 109 13.52 4.46 -24.74
C LEU A 109 13.14 3.79 -26.08
N SER A 110 13.93 4.04 -27.12
CA SER A 110 13.74 3.47 -28.46
C SER A 110 13.76 1.95 -28.46
N ASN A 111 14.59 1.33 -27.61
CA ASN A 111 14.64 -0.12 -27.42
C ASN A 111 13.71 -0.57 -26.29
N PRO A 112 12.59 -1.25 -26.58
CA PRO A 112 11.66 -1.74 -25.55
C PRO A 112 12.36 -2.62 -24.51
N ASN A 113 13.31 -3.47 -24.92
CA ASN A 113 13.96 -4.44 -24.04
C ASN A 113 14.88 -3.81 -22.99
N ARG A 114 15.27 -2.54 -23.17
CA ARG A 114 16.12 -1.80 -22.22
C ARG A 114 15.34 -0.79 -21.39
N ARG A 115 14.01 -0.73 -21.54
CA ARG A 115 13.20 0.20 -20.76
C ARG A 115 13.16 -0.27 -19.30
N PRO A 116 13.36 0.66 -18.35
CA PRO A 116 13.30 0.35 -16.94
C PRO A 116 11.89 -0.07 -16.52
N TRP A 117 11.82 -0.70 -15.36
CA TRP A 117 10.59 -1.08 -14.71
C TRP A 117 10.33 -0.22 -13.49
N VAL A 118 9.07 -0.01 -13.16
CA VAL A 118 8.63 0.69 -11.95
C VAL A 118 7.81 -0.25 -11.10
N ASP A 119 8.29 -0.53 -9.90
CA ASP A 119 7.57 -1.31 -8.91
C ASP A 119 6.73 -0.36 -8.05
N PHE A 120 5.41 -0.45 -8.17
CA PHE A 120 4.48 0.24 -7.30
C PHE A 120 4.15 -0.64 -6.09
N VAL A 121 4.12 -0.04 -4.92
CA VAL A 121 3.76 -0.66 -3.65
C VAL A 121 2.77 0.25 -2.94
N THR A 122 1.66 -0.29 -2.46
CA THR A 122 0.70 0.49 -1.66
C THR A 122 0.55 -0.07 -0.25
N VAL A 123 0.41 0.83 0.73
CA VAL A 123 0.13 0.47 2.12
C VAL A 123 -1.35 0.12 2.30
N TRP A 124 -2.23 0.83 1.60
CA TRP A 124 -3.68 0.62 1.62
C TRP A 124 -4.23 0.59 0.19
N GLY A 125 -5.29 -0.18 -0.03
CA GLY A 125 -5.89 -0.35 -1.34
C GLY A 125 -5.26 -1.48 -2.14
N SER A 126 -5.63 -1.58 -3.41
CA SER A 126 -5.14 -2.55 -4.39
C SER A 126 -4.64 -1.84 -5.64
N LEU A 127 -3.59 -2.37 -6.26
CA LEU A 127 -2.91 -1.86 -7.43
C LEU A 127 -3.07 -2.82 -8.60
N LYS A 128 -3.38 -2.27 -9.76
CA LYS A 128 -3.37 -2.94 -11.06
C LYS A 128 -2.63 -2.06 -12.06
N ALA A 129 -2.03 -2.63 -13.10
CA ALA A 129 -1.46 -1.80 -14.16
C ALA A 129 -2.58 -1.10 -14.94
N ALA A 130 -2.31 0.12 -15.41
CA ALA A 130 -3.25 0.79 -16.31
C ALA A 130 -3.34 0.05 -17.66
N PRO A 131 -4.50 0.11 -18.36
CA PRO A 131 -4.65 -0.51 -19.68
C PRO A 131 -3.56 -0.07 -20.66
N GLY A 132 -3.07 -1.01 -21.47
CA GLY A 132 -2.03 -0.75 -22.47
C GLY A 132 -0.59 -0.82 -21.96
N PHE A 133 -0.36 -1.06 -20.66
CA PHE A 133 0.98 -1.22 -20.10
C PHE A 133 1.36 -2.70 -19.91
N THR A 134 2.61 -3.03 -20.25
CA THR A 134 3.21 -4.32 -19.88
C THR A 134 3.48 -4.33 -18.39
N SER A 135 2.98 -5.35 -17.69
CA SER A 135 3.06 -5.42 -16.24
C SER A 135 3.20 -6.84 -15.70
N ARG A 136 3.54 -6.93 -14.41
CA ARG A 136 3.52 -8.16 -13.63
C ARG A 136 2.79 -7.90 -12.33
N ALA A 137 1.74 -8.68 -12.10
CA ALA A 137 1.02 -8.63 -10.84
C ALA A 137 1.91 -9.15 -9.71
N GLY A 138 1.93 -8.43 -8.60
CA GLY A 138 2.53 -8.91 -7.36
C GLY A 138 1.52 -9.68 -6.51
N THR A 139 1.85 -9.88 -5.24
CA THR A 139 0.98 -10.64 -4.32
C THR A 139 -0.12 -9.75 -3.72
N GLY A 140 -1.35 -10.27 -3.70
CA GLY A 140 -2.47 -9.70 -2.95
C GLY A 140 -2.93 -8.31 -3.41
N GLY A 141 -2.60 -7.91 -4.65
CA GLY A 141 -2.91 -6.58 -5.18
C GLY A 141 -2.12 -5.43 -4.52
N LYS A 142 -1.19 -5.70 -3.60
CA LYS A 142 -0.42 -4.63 -2.93
C LYS A 142 0.75 -4.10 -3.74
N THR A 143 1.12 -4.84 -4.77
CA THR A 143 2.27 -4.53 -5.61
C THR A 143 1.97 -4.82 -7.07
N VAL A 144 2.51 -3.98 -7.95
CA VAL A 144 2.50 -4.21 -9.40
C VAL A 144 3.77 -3.63 -10.00
N ALA A 145 4.46 -4.42 -10.82
CA ALA A 145 5.58 -3.95 -11.60
C ALA A 145 5.09 -3.55 -12.99
N VAL A 146 5.41 -2.34 -13.43
CA VAL A 146 4.97 -1.81 -14.73
C VAL A 146 6.17 -1.33 -15.52
N ARG A 147 6.28 -1.78 -16.77
CA ARG A 147 7.35 -1.35 -17.66
C ARG A 147 7.10 0.07 -18.15
N VAL A 148 8.15 0.88 -18.16
CA VAL A 148 8.08 2.22 -18.73
C VAL A 148 7.78 2.16 -20.23
N ASN A 149 6.90 3.05 -20.71
CA ASN A 149 6.52 3.16 -22.12
C ASN A 149 7.56 4.00 -22.93
N ALA A 150 7.23 4.41 -24.15
CA ALA A 150 8.13 5.22 -24.97
C ALA A 150 8.30 6.67 -24.47
N ASP A 151 7.32 7.17 -23.70
CA ASP A 151 7.27 8.56 -23.20
C ASP A 151 7.92 8.73 -21.82
N GLY A 152 8.55 7.67 -21.29
CA GLY A 152 9.13 7.67 -19.96
C GLY A 152 8.10 7.49 -18.84
N GLU A 153 6.92 6.97 -19.13
CA GLU A 153 5.85 6.78 -18.14
C GLU A 153 5.60 5.31 -17.80
N ALA A 154 5.27 5.04 -16.54
CA ALA A 154 4.65 3.81 -16.07
C ALA A 154 3.38 4.17 -15.30
N ARG A 155 2.28 3.44 -15.49
CA ARG A 155 0.97 3.80 -14.94
C ARG A 155 0.33 2.64 -14.18
N ALA A 156 -0.15 2.93 -12.99
CA ALA A 156 -0.85 1.99 -12.13
C ALA A 156 -2.18 2.58 -11.64
N MET A 157 -3.22 1.77 -11.61
CA MET A 157 -4.52 2.10 -11.03
C MET A 157 -4.54 1.66 -9.57
N LEU A 158 -4.78 2.60 -8.68
CA LEU A 158 -5.02 2.39 -7.27
C LEU A 158 -6.52 2.41 -6.99
N ARG A 159 -6.99 1.42 -6.23
CA ARG A 159 -8.39 1.25 -5.83
C ARG A 159 -8.49 0.81 -4.37
N GLU A 160 -9.71 0.73 -3.87
CA GLU A 160 -10.01 0.22 -2.53
C GLU A 160 -9.68 -1.29 -2.38
N GLU A 161 -9.49 -1.77 -1.15
CA GLU A 161 -8.94 -3.11 -0.83
C GLU A 161 -9.87 -4.26 -1.17
N THR A 162 -11.18 -4.02 -1.13
CA THR A 162 -12.22 -5.00 -1.38
C THR A 162 -12.34 -5.25 -2.87
N GLY A 163 -11.44 -6.08 -3.40
CA GLY A 163 -11.47 -6.40 -4.82
C GLY A 163 -10.22 -7.10 -5.30
N VAL A 164 -9.82 -8.18 -4.63
CA VAL A 164 -9.02 -9.21 -5.30
C VAL A 164 -9.99 -10.12 -6.07
N SER A 165 -10.81 -9.57 -6.99
CA SER A 165 -11.56 -10.36 -7.99
C SER A 165 -12.47 -9.59 -8.95
N PHE A 166 -12.64 -8.26 -8.89
CA PHE A 166 -13.42 -7.59 -9.95
C PHE A 166 -12.62 -7.53 -11.25
N ASP A 167 -13.28 -7.86 -12.35
CA ASP A 167 -12.73 -7.62 -13.68
C ASP A 167 -12.88 -6.14 -14.09
N GLU A 168 -12.35 -5.79 -15.25
CA GLU A 168 -12.37 -4.40 -15.71
C GLU A 168 -13.77 -3.89 -16.05
N GLU A 169 -14.68 -4.77 -16.48
CA GLU A 169 -16.05 -4.41 -16.85
C GLU A 169 -16.88 -4.11 -15.60
N GLU A 170 -16.75 -4.95 -14.58
CA GLU A 170 -17.38 -4.74 -13.27
C GLU A 170 -16.89 -3.44 -12.61
N GLU A 171 -15.58 -3.16 -12.69
CA GLU A 171 -15.01 -1.90 -12.20
C GLU A 171 -15.54 -0.66 -12.95
N LEU A 172 -15.75 -0.79 -14.26
CA LEU A 172 -16.32 0.29 -15.06
C LEU A 172 -17.78 0.55 -14.69
N GLU A 173 -18.55 -0.49 -14.38
CA GLU A 173 -19.93 -0.34 -13.93
C GLU A 173 -20.01 0.38 -12.58
N ILE A 174 -19.18 0.02 -11.60
CA ILE A 174 -19.09 0.72 -10.31
C ILE A 174 -18.71 2.19 -10.53
N SER A 175 -17.70 2.43 -11.38
CA SER A 175 -17.28 3.78 -11.74
C SER A 175 -18.41 4.57 -12.40
N ALA A 176 -19.25 3.93 -13.23
CA ALA A 176 -20.37 4.58 -13.92
C ALA A 176 -21.48 5.01 -12.94
N VAL A 177 -21.77 4.21 -11.92
CA VAL A 177 -22.69 4.61 -10.84
C VAL A 177 -22.17 5.87 -10.15
N LEU A 178 -20.88 5.89 -9.79
CA LEU A 178 -20.27 7.05 -9.13
C LEU A 178 -20.14 8.29 -10.04
N ALA A 179 -20.07 8.09 -11.36
CA ALA A 179 -20.08 9.17 -12.35
C ALA A 179 -21.49 9.70 -12.67
N THR A 180 -22.56 9.04 -12.18
CA THR A 180 -23.94 9.48 -12.42
C THR A 180 -24.13 10.91 -11.92
N THR A 181 -24.70 11.76 -12.77
CA THR A 181 -24.86 13.19 -12.47
C THR A 181 -26.15 13.46 -11.71
N ILE A 182 -26.04 14.21 -10.61
CA ILE A 182 -27.13 14.64 -9.75
C ILE A 182 -26.99 16.14 -9.54
N SER A 183 -27.99 16.91 -9.97
CA SER A 183 -28.01 18.37 -9.81
C SER A 183 -26.74 19.08 -10.31
N GLY A 184 -26.11 18.54 -11.36
CA GLY A 184 -24.91 19.10 -12.00
C GLY A 184 -23.56 18.58 -11.50
N ASN A 185 -23.52 17.77 -10.43
CA ASN A 185 -22.30 17.13 -9.92
C ASN A 185 -22.39 15.61 -10.04
N SER A 186 -21.25 14.90 -10.14
CA SER A 186 -21.28 13.43 -10.04
C SER A 186 -21.61 12.96 -8.63
N VAL A 187 -22.10 11.72 -8.47
CA VAL A 187 -22.29 11.08 -7.16
C VAL A 187 -21.01 11.12 -6.33
N ALA A 188 -19.86 10.81 -6.94
CA ALA A 188 -18.56 10.89 -6.28
C ALA A 188 -18.25 12.32 -5.80
N ASP A 189 -18.43 13.33 -6.66
CA ASP A 189 -18.18 14.71 -6.30
C ASP A 189 -19.11 15.19 -5.19
N ALA A 190 -20.37 14.74 -5.17
CA ALA A 190 -21.30 15.05 -4.08
C ALA A 190 -20.78 14.52 -2.73
N PHE A 191 -20.30 13.28 -2.67
CA PHE A 191 -19.68 12.73 -1.46
C PHE A 191 -18.39 13.46 -1.07
N LEU A 192 -17.56 13.85 -2.04
CA LEU A 192 -16.30 14.56 -1.80
C LEU A 192 -16.48 16.02 -1.37
N ALA A 193 -17.54 16.69 -1.84
CA ALA A 193 -17.84 18.08 -1.53
C ALA A 193 -18.56 18.25 -0.18
N ALA A 194 -19.35 17.26 0.22
CA ALA A 194 -20.16 17.36 1.42
C ALA A 194 -19.31 17.49 2.70
N SER A 195 -19.80 18.33 3.60
CA SER A 195 -19.16 18.62 4.89
C SER A 195 -19.29 17.46 5.88
N THR A 196 -20.43 16.78 5.88
CA THR A 196 -20.72 15.64 6.76
C THR A 196 -21.54 14.57 6.01
N PRO A 197 -21.52 13.31 6.47
CA PRO A 197 -22.35 12.25 5.89
C PRO A 197 -23.87 12.43 6.12
N ALA A 198 -24.27 13.33 7.03
CA ALA A 198 -25.67 13.62 7.33
C ALA A 198 -26.23 14.82 6.53
N ALA A 199 -25.42 15.45 5.67
CA ALA A 199 -25.84 16.62 4.92
C ALA A 199 -26.99 16.28 3.96
N SER A 200 -28.03 17.13 3.91
CA SER A 200 -29.19 16.89 3.05
C SER A 200 -28.84 16.91 1.56
N GLU A 201 -27.77 17.61 1.19
CA GLU A 201 -27.29 17.74 -0.19
C GLU A 201 -26.80 16.42 -0.82
N ILE A 202 -26.43 15.43 -0.01
CA ILE A 202 -25.99 14.11 -0.50
C ILE A 202 -27.07 13.02 -0.42
N ALA A 203 -28.27 13.34 0.05
CA ALA A 203 -29.37 12.37 0.14
C ALA A 203 -29.71 11.77 -1.24
N GLN A 204 -29.69 12.58 -2.30
CA GLN A 204 -29.89 12.11 -3.67
C GLN A 204 -28.76 11.18 -4.14
N ALA A 205 -27.52 11.46 -3.75
CA ALA A 205 -26.37 10.61 -4.08
C ALA A 205 -26.49 9.23 -3.42
N TYR A 206 -26.90 9.18 -2.14
CA TYR A 206 -27.22 7.93 -1.48
C TYR A 206 -28.38 7.19 -2.14
N GLN A 207 -29.43 7.89 -2.57
CA GLN A 207 -30.56 7.26 -3.26
C GLN A 207 -30.13 6.61 -4.58
N VAL A 208 -29.27 7.27 -5.36
CA VAL A 208 -28.72 6.68 -6.60
C VAL A 208 -27.96 5.38 -6.31
N VAL A 209 -27.15 5.36 -5.25
CA VAL A 209 -26.43 4.15 -4.87
C VAL A 209 -27.37 3.06 -4.35
N THR A 210 -28.38 3.40 -3.53
CA THR A 210 -29.40 2.45 -3.08
C THR A 210 -30.10 1.81 -4.27
N ASN A 211 -30.55 2.61 -5.23
CA ASN A 211 -31.17 2.10 -6.45
C ASN A 211 -30.21 1.19 -7.22
N ALA A 212 -28.93 1.55 -7.34
CA ALA A 212 -27.92 0.75 -8.02
C ALA A 212 -27.65 -0.60 -7.32
N TYR A 213 -27.68 -0.63 -5.98
CA TYR A 213 -27.54 -1.87 -5.19
C TYR A 213 -28.76 -2.80 -5.36
N GLU A 214 -29.96 -2.22 -5.37
CA GLU A 214 -31.24 -2.95 -5.45
C GLU A 214 -31.62 -3.39 -6.87
N ARG A 215 -30.84 -3.00 -7.89
CA ARG A 215 -31.04 -3.43 -9.28
C ARG A 215 -31.12 -4.95 -9.39
N SER A 216 -32.05 -5.41 -10.21
CA SER A 216 -32.27 -6.84 -10.51
C SER A 216 -31.58 -7.29 -11.80
N ASP A 217 -31.20 -6.35 -12.67
CA ASP A 217 -30.57 -6.60 -13.96
C ASP A 217 -29.05 -6.77 -13.88
N THR A 218 -28.44 -6.37 -12.77
CA THR A 218 -27.01 -6.51 -12.48
C THR A 218 -26.79 -6.78 -10.99
N MET A 219 -25.74 -7.53 -10.67
CA MET A 219 -25.32 -7.80 -9.29
C MET A 219 -24.00 -7.12 -8.93
N VAL A 220 -23.38 -6.36 -9.83
CA VAL A 220 -22.01 -5.84 -9.64
C VAL A 220 -21.93 -4.90 -8.43
N MET A 221 -22.78 -3.87 -8.39
CA MET A 221 -22.80 -2.92 -7.26
C MET A 221 -23.17 -3.61 -5.94
N ARG A 222 -24.05 -4.60 -6.01
CA ARG A 222 -24.46 -5.41 -4.87
C ARG A 222 -23.29 -6.20 -4.29
N ASN A 223 -22.60 -6.97 -5.14
CA ASN A 223 -21.43 -7.76 -4.76
C ASN A 223 -20.30 -6.85 -4.24
N TYR A 224 -20.13 -5.67 -4.81
CA TYR A 224 -19.14 -4.68 -4.36
C TYR A 224 -19.40 -4.21 -2.93
N LEU A 225 -20.62 -3.73 -2.64
CA LEU A 225 -20.95 -3.21 -1.31
C LEU A 225 -21.06 -4.31 -0.25
N ASP A 226 -21.60 -5.48 -0.61
CA ASP A 226 -21.62 -6.65 0.29
C ASP A 226 -20.20 -7.11 0.62
N GLY A 227 -19.29 -7.09 -0.36
CA GLY A 227 -17.88 -7.40 -0.15
C GLY A 227 -17.21 -6.44 0.83
N ILE A 228 -17.43 -5.13 0.67
CA ILE A 228 -16.85 -4.11 1.57
C ILE A 228 -17.35 -4.33 3.01
N TYR A 229 -18.65 -4.60 3.14
CA TYR A 229 -19.26 -4.90 4.43
C TYR A 229 -18.64 -6.14 5.09
N LEU A 230 -18.38 -7.20 4.32
CA LEU A 230 -17.77 -8.43 4.83
C LEU A 230 -16.31 -8.28 5.26
N ASN A 231 -15.53 -7.47 4.55
CA ASN A 231 -14.12 -7.24 4.87
C ASN A 231 -13.93 -6.35 6.11
N ASN A 232 -14.94 -5.57 6.50
CA ASN A 232 -14.85 -4.61 7.61
C ASN A 232 -16.00 -4.76 8.63
N PRO A 233 -16.20 -5.95 9.20
CA PRO A 233 -17.38 -6.26 10.02
C PRO A 233 -17.48 -5.47 11.32
N THR A 234 -16.33 -5.19 11.94
CA THR A 234 -16.23 -4.48 13.22
C THR A 234 -16.70 -3.04 13.11
N ARG A 235 -16.74 -2.46 11.90
CA ARG A 235 -17.28 -1.11 11.68
C ARG A 235 -18.81 -1.10 11.86
N THR A 236 -19.51 -2.21 11.62
CA THR A 236 -20.99 -2.22 11.54
C THR A 236 -21.69 -2.92 12.71
N TYR A 237 -21.00 -3.79 13.46
CA TYR A 237 -21.63 -4.62 14.50
C TYR A 237 -21.90 -3.89 15.84
N ILE A 238 -21.32 -2.71 16.04
CA ILE A 238 -21.50 -1.98 17.29
C ILE A 238 -22.61 -0.94 17.08
N PRO A 239 -23.73 -0.98 17.84
CA PRO A 239 -24.67 0.14 17.89
C PRO A 239 -23.93 1.34 18.52
N LEU A 240 -23.25 2.15 17.71
CA LEU A 240 -22.36 3.19 18.20
C LEU A 240 -22.95 4.59 18.14
N ALA A 241 -22.53 5.34 19.15
CA ALA A 241 -22.89 6.70 19.51
C ALA A 241 -23.03 7.68 18.33
N PRO A 242 -23.90 8.71 18.49
CA PRO A 242 -24.17 9.74 17.47
C PRO A 242 -22.95 10.53 16.99
N THR A 243 -21.78 10.38 17.59
CA THR A 243 -20.54 11.06 17.17
C THR A 243 -19.88 10.47 15.92
N PHE A 244 -20.11 9.19 15.60
CA PHE A 244 -19.49 8.54 14.42
C PHE A 244 -20.28 8.76 13.12
N THR A 245 -21.55 9.12 13.20
CA THR A 245 -22.40 9.44 12.03
C THR A 245 -22.21 10.87 11.51
N LEU A 246 -21.48 11.71 12.24
CA LEU A 246 -21.33 13.14 11.92
C LEU A 246 -20.05 13.48 11.13
N ASN A 247 -19.09 12.56 11.03
CA ASN A 247 -17.79 12.83 10.40
C ASN A 247 -17.49 11.83 9.28
N TRP A 248 -16.87 12.33 8.21
CA TRP A 248 -16.32 11.49 7.16
C TRP A 248 -15.14 10.67 7.69
N HIS A 249 -15.07 9.41 7.27
CA HIS A 249 -13.86 8.62 7.38
C HIS A 249 -13.12 8.68 6.05
N ASP A 250 -11.83 9.03 6.11
CA ASP A 250 -10.97 9.14 4.93
C ASP A 250 -9.84 8.09 5.10
N GLU A 251 -9.73 7.17 4.14
CA GLU A 251 -8.67 6.18 4.05
C GLU A 251 -7.47 6.76 3.30
N TYR A 252 -6.27 6.50 3.79
CA TYR A 252 -5.05 7.09 3.24
C TYR A 252 -4.17 6.04 2.59
N ALA A 253 -4.08 6.12 1.26
CA ALA A 253 -3.22 5.27 0.46
C ALA A 253 -1.88 5.96 0.21
N THR A 254 -0.81 5.43 0.80
CA THR A 254 0.55 5.82 0.42
C THR A 254 1.05 4.84 -0.63
N VAL A 255 1.29 5.34 -1.83
CA VAL A 255 1.90 4.58 -2.93
C VAL A 255 3.38 4.97 -3.02
N MET A 256 4.24 3.98 -2.90
CA MET A 256 5.67 4.07 -3.15
C MET A 256 5.97 3.49 -4.52
N ALA A 257 6.93 4.08 -5.23
CA ALA A 257 7.39 3.58 -6.51
C ALA A 257 8.91 3.52 -6.55
N PHE A 258 9.44 2.43 -7.11
CA PHE A 258 10.88 2.18 -7.22
C PHE A 258 11.25 1.88 -8.67
N VAL A 259 12.21 2.61 -9.22
CA VAL A 259 12.71 2.37 -10.58
C VAL A 259 13.81 1.33 -10.57
N LYS A 260 13.70 0.32 -11.44
CA LYS A 260 14.67 -0.77 -11.61
C LYS A 260 15.12 -0.86 -13.08
N PRO A 261 16.37 -1.25 -13.34
CA PRO A 261 16.91 -1.32 -14.69
C PRO A 261 16.29 -2.48 -15.50
N ASP A 262 15.99 -3.60 -14.84
CA ASP A 262 15.40 -4.78 -15.44
C ASP A 262 14.27 -5.36 -14.57
N ASP A 263 13.76 -6.51 -15.01
CA ASP A 263 12.67 -7.25 -14.38
C ASP A 263 13.12 -8.57 -13.74
N SER A 264 14.43 -8.77 -13.55
CA SER A 264 14.98 -10.03 -13.08
C SER A 264 15.00 -10.06 -11.54
N PRO A 265 14.29 -11.01 -10.90
CA PRO A 265 14.33 -11.17 -9.44
C PRO A 265 15.68 -11.69 -8.93
N GLY A 266 16.56 -12.15 -9.83
CA GLY A 266 17.90 -12.63 -9.51
C GLY A 266 18.97 -11.54 -9.57
N THR A 267 18.65 -10.36 -10.10
CA THR A 267 19.59 -9.24 -10.17
C THR A 267 19.42 -8.40 -8.90
N ALA A 268 20.42 -8.43 -8.01
CA ALA A 268 20.43 -7.61 -6.81
C ALA A 268 20.70 -6.15 -7.20
N ASP A 269 19.63 -5.42 -7.52
CA ASP A 269 19.75 -4.04 -7.99
C ASP A 269 19.33 -3.02 -6.94
N SER A 270 20.17 -2.00 -6.76
CA SER A 270 19.79 -0.77 -6.07
C SER A 270 18.76 -0.02 -6.92
N ALA A 271 17.66 0.43 -6.31
CA ALA A 271 16.68 1.28 -6.99
C ALA A 271 17.39 2.50 -7.62
N MET A 272 17.12 2.75 -8.91
CA MET A 272 17.68 3.88 -9.65
C MET A 272 17.05 5.21 -9.22
N ALA A 273 15.81 5.15 -8.75
CA ALA A 273 15.05 6.25 -8.17
C ALA A 273 13.94 5.68 -7.27
N ALA A 274 13.49 6.48 -6.32
CA ALA A 274 12.33 6.16 -5.49
C ALA A 274 11.49 7.42 -5.27
N GLY A 275 10.19 7.24 -5.08
CA GLY A 275 9.25 8.31 -4.84
C GLY A 275 8.01 7.80 -4.14
N SER A 276 7.25 8.71 -3.53
CA SER A 276 5.98 8.38 -2.89
C SER A 276 4.93 9.44 -3.16
N ILE A 277 3.68 9.02 -3.28
CA ILE A 277 2.52 9.89 -3.35
C ILE A 277 1.45 9.40 -2.39
N ARG A 278 0.72 10.32 -1.77
CA ARG A 278 -0.43 10.01 -0.92
C ARG A 278 -1.71 10.37 -1.65
N VAL A 279 -2.65 9.44 -1.66
CA VAL A 279 -3.99 9.60 -2.19
C VAL A 279 -4.99 9.32 -1.07
N THR A 280 -6.09 10.07 -1.03
CA THR A 280 -7.13 9.92 -0.01
C THR A 280 -8.39 9.35 -0.63
N PHE A 281 -8.98 8.34 0.01
CA PHE A 281 -10.27 7.77 -0.37
C PHE A 281 -11.31 8.09 0.70
N ARG A 282 -12.36 8.81 0.33
CA ARG A 282 -13.46 9.12 1.23
C ARG A 282 -14.42 7.93 1.30
N ASP A 283 -14.64 7.44 2.51
CA ASP A 283 -15.58 6.36 2.80
C ASP A 283 -17.00 6.91 2.91
N TRP A 284 -17.75 6.73 1.83
CA TRP A 284 -19.19 6.97 1.79
C TRP A 284 -20.02 5.71 1.99
N VAL A 285 -19.41 4.54 1.83
CA VAL A 285 -20.09 3.25 1.92
C VAL A 285 -20.55 3.02 3.35
N TYR A 286 -19.69 3.26 4.33
CA TYR A 286 -20.06 3.04 5.73
C TYR A 286 -21.25 3.92 6.18
N PRO A 287 -21.24 5.26 5.99
CA PRO A 287 -22.41 6.08 6.32
C PRO A 287 -23.68 5.70 5.53
N TRP A 288 -23.55 5.31 4.27
CA TRP A 288 -24.68 4.83 3.47
C TRP A 288 -25.33 3.58 4.10
N ILE A 289 -24.52 2.58 4.46
CA ILE A 289 -24.97 1.34 5.09
C ILE A 289 -25.77 1.65 6.37
N ILE A 290 -25.21 2.43 7.29
CA ILE A 290 -25.78 2.59 8.63
C ILE A 290 -26.88 3.65 8.73
N THR A 291 -26.87 4.69 7.89
CA THR A 291 -27.83 5.80 7.99
C THR A 291 -28.93 5.76 6.95
N GLN A 292 -28.68 5.16 5.78
CA GLN A 292 -29.60 5.21 4.65
C GLN A 292 -30.17 3.83 4.29
N TYR A 293 -29.34 2.78 4.29
CA TYR A 293 -29.73 1.50 3.71
C TYR A 293 -30.27 0.50 4.74
N LEU A 294 -29.51 0.17 5.78
CA LEU A 294 -29.92 -0.84 6.78
C LEU A 294 -31.13 -0.43 7.63
N PRO A 295 -31.31 0.85 8.04
CA PRO A 295 -32.51 1.25 8.76
C PRO A 295 -33.77 0.93 7.94
N PRO A 296 -34.69 0.10 8.45
CA PRO A 296 -35.91 -0.22 7.73
C PRO A 296 -36.76 1.03 7.54
N THR A 297 -37.31 1.19 6.33
CA THR A 297 -38.16 2.34 6.01
C THR A 297 -39.60 2.03 6.41
N PRO A 298 -40.41 3.03 6.83
CA PRO A 298 -41.80 2.80 7.21
C PRO A 298 -42.62 2.05 6.12
N PRO A 299 -42.51 2.37 4.81
CA PRO A 299 -43.22 1.61 3.78
C PRO A 299 -42.84 0.13 3.70
N LEU A 300 -41.59 -0.22 4.03
CA LEU A 300 -41.13 -1.60 4.04
C LEU A 300 -41.74 -2.37 5.22
N VAL A 301 -41.75 -1.75 6.40
CA VAL A 301 -42.39 -2.30 7.60
C VAL A 301 -43.89 -2.47 7.38
N ASP A 302 -44.56 -1.45 6.83
CA ASP A 302 -46.00 -1.47 6.53
C ASP A 302 -46.37 -2.60 5.56
N GLY A 303 -45.53 -2.87 4.57
CA GLY A 303 -45.69 -4.00 3.64
C GLY A 303 -45.66 -5.35 4.36
N TYR A 304 -44.72 -5.54 5.28
CA TYR A 304 -44.68 -6.75 6.11
C TYR A 304 -45.87 -6.85 7.06
N VAL A 305 -46.28 -5.76 7.72
CA VAL A 305 -47.49 -5.73 8.56
C VAL A 305 -48.71 -6.17 7.77
N ALA A 306 -48.89 -5.65 6.55
CA ALA A 306 -49.99 -6.04 5.68
C ALA A 306 -49.96 -7.53 5.31
N ASN A 307 -48.77 -8.08 5.04
CA ASN A 307 -48.60 -9.50 4.68
C ASN A 307 -48.74 -10.46 5.89
N PHE A 308 -48.34 -10.04 7.08
CA PHE A 308 -48.40 -10.87 8.30
C PHE A 308 -49.80 -10.88 8.93
N THR A 309 -50.54 -9.78 8.84
CA THR A 309 -51.89 -9.65 9.42
C THR A 309 -52.90 -10.75 9.01
N PRO A 310 -52.98 -11.21 7.76
CA PRO A 310 -53.87 -12.34 7.43
C PRO A 310 -53.39 -13.66 8.03
N LEU A 311 -52.07 -13.88 8.12
CA LEU A 311 -51.47 -15.13 8.57
C LEU A 311 -51.69 -15.39 10.07
N ILE A 312 -51.74 -14.33 10.88
CA ILE A 312 -51.94 -14.45 12.33
C ILE A 312 -53.31 -15.01 12.72
N LEU A 313 -54.28 -15.07 11.79
CA LEU A 313 -55.63 -15.56 12.03
C LEU A 313 -55.78 -17.06 11.77
N GLU A 314 -54.78 -17.72 11.18
CA GLU A 314 -54.87 -19.10 10.69
C GLU A 314 -54.45 -20.17 11.72
N GLY A 315 -54.04 -19.76 12.93
CA GLY A 315 -53.52 -20.65 13.98
C GLY A 315 -52.01 -20.49 14.18
N LEU A 316 -51.48 -20.98 15.32
CA LEU A 316 -50.07 -20.77 15.70
C LEU A 316 -49.07 -21.35 14.67
N GLU A 317 -49.23 -22.61 14.26
CA GLU A 317 -48.30 -23.25 13.32
C GLU A 317 -48.37 -22.64 11.91
N PRO A 318 -49.56 -22.45 11.30
CA PRO A 318 -49.68 -21.75 10.02
C PRO A 318 -49.17 -20.31 10.06
N ALA A 319 -49.40 -19.57 11.15
CA ALA A 319 -48.91 -18.20 11.30
C ALA A 319 -47.39 -18.14 11.32
N VAL A 320 -46.74 -18.97 12.17
CA VAL A 320 -45.27 -19.00 12.26
C VAL A 320 -44.66 -19.43 10.92
N LEU A 321 -45.13 -20.53 10.32
CA LEU A 321 -44.57 -21.03 9.06
C LEU A 321 -44.86 -20.09 7.89
N GLY A 322 -46.06 -19.51 7.84
CA GLY A 322 -46.46 -18.53 6.83
C GLY A 322 -45.55 -17.30 6.85
N ILE A 323 -45.35 -16.71 8.03
CA ILE A 323 -44.47 -15.54 8.20
C ILE A 323 -43.04 -15.87 7.77
N PHE A 324 -42.49 -17.02 8.17
CA PHE A 324 -41.15 -17.44 7.73
C PHE A 324 -41.06 -17.64 6.21
N ASN A 325 -42.07 -18.25 5.59
CA ASN A 325 -42.08 -18.46 4.14
C ASN A 325 -42.16 -17.13 3.38
N THR A 326 -42.96 -16.18 3.86
CA THR A 326 -43.04 -14.83 3.29
C THR A 326 -41.69 -14.13 3.38
N ILE A 327 -41.06 -14.13 4.56
CA ILE A 327 -39.73 -13.51 4.74
C ILE A 327 -38.68 -14.19 3.85
N GLN A 328 -38.68 -15.53 3.78
CA GLN A 328 -37.75 -16.28 2.94
C GLN A 328 -37.91 -15.97 1.45
N ALA A 329 -39.15 -15.81 0.96
CA ALA A 329 -39.40 -15.47 -0.44
C ALA A 329 -38.85 -14.07 -0.79
N GLU A 330 -38.96 -13.11 0.14
CA GLU A 330 -38.50 -11.74 -0.05
C GLU A 330 -36.97 -11.58 0.07
N VAL A 331 -36.32 -12.37 0.92
CA VAL A 331 -34.85 -12.26 1.17
C VAL A 331 -34.02 -13.03 0.15
N GLN A 332 -34.51 -14.15 -0.39
CA GLN A 332 -33.78 -15.01 -1.32
C GLN A 332 -33.15 -14.30 -2.53
N PRO A 333 -33.84 -13.36 -3.22
CA PRO A 333 -33.24 -12.69 -4.38
C PRO A 333 -32.27 -11.56 -3.99
N LEU A 334 -32.02 -11.30 -2.71
CA LEU A 334 -31.27 -10.13 -2.23
C LEU A 334 -29.83 -10.46 -1.87
N GLY A 335 -28.97 -9.44 -1.94
CA GLY A 335 -27.62 -9.48 -1.41
C GLY A 335 -27.60 -9.44 0.12
N LEU A 336 -26.43 -9.61 0.72
CA LEU A 336 -26.24 -9.72 2.17
C LEU A 336 -26.86 -8.54 2.93
N LEU A 337 -26.55 -7.30 2.53
CA LEU A 337 -27.13 -6.12 3.18
C LEU A 337 -28.66 -6.05 2.98
N GLY A 338 -29.14 -6.43 1.80
CA GLY A 338 -30.58 -6.50 1.50
C GLY A 338 -31.31 -7.50 2.41
N GLN A 339 -30.75 -8.70 2.59
CA GLN A 339 -31.29 -9.71 3.49
C GLN A 339 -31.35 -9.18 4.94
N GLN A 340 -30.27 -8.55 5.42
CA GLN A 340 -30.25 -7.97 6.77
C GLN A 340 -31.32 -6.89 6.97
N ARG A 341 -31.50 -6.00 5.99
CA ARG A 341 -32.53 -4.96 6.01
C ARG A 341 -33.94 -5.57 6.07
N GLN A 342 -34.20 -6.60 5.26
CA GLN A 342 -35.50 -7.29 5.26
C GLN A 342 -35.76 -8.01 6.59
N TYR A 343 -34.76 -8.67 7.17
CA TYR A 343 -34.90 -9.30 8.49
C TYR A 343 -35.19 -8.27 9.59
N ALA A 344 -34.52 -7.11 9.56
CA ALA A 344 -34.78 -6.01 10.48
C ALA A 344 -36.20 -5.45 10.32
N ALA A 345 -36.64 -5.21 9.07
CA ALA A 345 -37.98 -4.73 8.78
C ALA A 345 -39.07 -5.74 9.21
N ALA A 346 -38.86 -7.03 8.96
CA ALA A 346 -39.76 -8.08 9.40
C ALA A 346 -39.85 -8.16 10.94
N MET A 347 -38.72 -8.04 11.63
CA MET A 347 -38.70 -8.03 13.09
C MET A 347 -39.42 -6.80 13.68
N GLU A 348 -39.24 -5.62 13.08
CA GLU A 348 -39.99 -4.43 13.46
C GLU A 348 -41.48 -4.59 13.17
N ALA A 349 -41.85 -5.12 12.01
CA ALA A 349 -43.24 -5.38 11.63
C ALA A 349 -43.94 -6.28 12.65
N ILE A 350 -43.28 -7.37 13.09
CA ILE A 350 -43.80 -8.28 14.13
C ILE A 350 -44.07 -7.54 15.45
N ASN A 351 -43.21 -6.60 15.83
CA ASN A 351 -43.35 -5.82 17.06
C ASN A 351 -44.49 -4.79 17.00
N VAL A 352 -44.84 -4.31 15.81
CA VAL A 352 -45.90 -3.29 15.61
C VAL A 352 -47.23 -3.88 15.12
N LEU A 353 -47.34 -5.21 15.00
CA LEU A 353 -48.59 -5.86 14.64
C LEU A 353 -49.73 -5.46 15.59
N PRO A 354 -50.93 -5.15 15.07
CA PRO A 354 -52.00 -4.54 15.86
C PRO A 354 -52.48 -5.43 17.00
N ALA A 355 -52.44 -4.92 18.23
CA ALA A 355 -52.75 -5.64 19.47
C ALA A 355 -54.25 -5.99 19.68
N ALA A 356 -55.17 -5.36 18.93
CA ALA A 356 -56.60 -5.51 19.12
C ALA A 356 -57.14 -6.78 18.44
N GLY A 357 -57.83 -7.65 19.20
CA GLY A 357 -58.46 -8.87 18.66
C GLY A 357 -57.49 -10.02 18.40
N GLN A 358 -56.30 -10.00 19.00
CA GLN A 358 -55.29 -11.04 18.78
C GLN A 358 -55.65 -12.38 19.41
N PRO A 359 -55.30 -13.51 18.76
CA PRO A 359 -55.46 -14.84 19.34
C PRO A 359 -54.60 -15.04 20.59
N GLU A 360 -55.02 -15.93 21.50
CA GLU A 360 -54.27 -16.26 22.73
C GLU A 360 -52.81 -16.72 22.47
N TYR A 361 -52.54 -17.28 21.29
CA TYR A 361 -51.22 -17.76 20.88
C TYR A 361 -50.30 -16.67 20.30
N PHE A 362 -50.76 -15.43 20.18
CA PHE A 362 -50.00 -14.36 19.51
C PHE A 362 -48.63 -14.10 20.13
N GLN A 363 -48.53 -14.04 21.46
CA GLN A 363 -47.26 -13.81 22.15
C GLN A 363 -46.25 -14.94 21.92
N ALA A 364 -46.73 -16.19 21.86
CA ALA A 364 -45.89 -17.34 21.54
C ALA A 364 -45.43 -17.30 20.07
N MET A 365 -46.28 -16.85 19.16
CA MET A 365 -45.91 -16.63 17.76
C MET A 365 -44.82 -15.57 17.63
N VAL A 366 -45.00 -14.39 18.25
CA VAL A 366 -44.00 -13.31 18.24
C VAL A 366 -42.64 -13.81 18.75
N ALA A 367 -42.61 -14.50 19.89
CA ALA A 367 -41.38 -15.04 20.46
C ALA A 367 -40.70 -16.06 19.54
N ASN A 368 -41.46 -16.98 18.93
CA ASN A 368 -40.93 -18.00 18.04
C ASN A 368 -40.37 -17.41 16.73
N VAL A 369 -41.08 -16.44 16.14
CA VAL A 369 -40.63 -15.77 14.92
C VAL A 369 -39.42 -14.88 15.20
N ALA A 370 -39.45 -14.06 16.25
CA ALA A 370 -38.31 -13.22 16.63
C ALA A 370 -37.05 -14.03 16.94
N GLY A 371 -37.20 -15.16 17.67
CA GLY A 371 -36.10 -16.08 17.94
C GLY A 371 -35.54 -16.72 16.67
N GLY A 372 -36.39 -17.20 15.76
CA GLY A 372 -35.93 -17.80 14.50
C GLY A 372 -35.31 -16.79 13.54
N LEU A 373 -35.81 -15.55 13.47
CA LEU A 373 -35.21 -14.48 12.67
C LEU A 373 -33.82 -14.06 13.19
N THR A 374 -33.66 -13.99 14.51
CA THR A 374 -32.35 -13.73 15.13
C THR A 374 -31.33 -14.80 14.73
N VAL A 375 -31.74 -16.07 14.71
CA VAL A 375 -30.90 -17.18 14.24
C VAL A 375 -30.61 -17.07 12.73
N GLN A 376 -31.59 -16.77 11.88
CA GLN A 376 -31.37 -16.57 10.44
C GLN A 376 -30.37 -15.45 10.17
N GLN A 377 -30.53 -14.31 10.84
CA GLN A 377 -29.65 -13.17 10.66
C GLN A 377 -28.20 -13.50 11.06
N GLY A 378 -28.00 -14.21 12.18
CA GLY A 378 -26.68 -14.69 12.58
C GLY A 378 -26.09 -15.73 11.61
N MET A 379 -26.91 -16.61 11.07
CA MET A 379 -26.48 -17.65 10.12
C MET A 379 -26.12 -17.08 8.75
N VAL A 380 -26.89 -16.14 8.20
CA VAL A 380 -26.59 -15.47 6.93
C VAL A 380 -25.24 -14.78 7.00
N TYR A 381 -24.99 -14.06 8.09
CA TYR A 381 -23.70 -13.43 8.33
C TYR A 381 -22.57 -14.46 8.46
N SER A 382 -22.78 -15.54 9.22
CA SER A 382 -21.80 -16.61 9.40
C SER A 382 -21.48 -17.36 8.10
N ALA A 383 -22.50 -17.58 7.26
CA ALA A 383 -22.35 -18.19 5.94
C ALA A 383 -21.59 -17.28 4.97
N ALA A 384 -21.87 -15.97 5.00
CA ALA A 384 -21.17 -14.99 4.18
C ALA A 384 -19.69 -14.83 4.55
N MET A 385 -19.33 -15.02 5.83
CA MET A 385 -17.94 -15.03 6.29
C MET A 385 -17.18 -16.33 6.04
N SER A 386 -17.87 -17.41 5.66
CA SER A 386 -17.26 -18.73 5.47
C SER A 386 -17.65 -19.35 4.12
N PRO A 387 -16.83 -19.17 3.07
CA PRO A 387 -17.08 -19.77 1.77
C PRO A 387 -17.28 -21.30 1.87
N GLY A 388 -18.43 -21.78 1.41
CA GLY A 388 -18.79 -23.21 1.39
C GLY A 388 -19.69 -23.71 2.52
N MET A 389 -20.21 -22.84 3.40
CA MET A 389 -21.39 -23.20 4.19
C MET A 389 -22.64 -23.12 3.31
N ALA A 390 -23.40 -24.22 3.22
CA ALA A 390 -24.72 -24.17 2.61
C ALA A 390 -25.62 -23.22 3.41
N GLU A 391 -26.41 -22.41 2.71
CA GLU A 391 -27.40 -21.52 3.32
C GLU A 391 -28.45 -22.37 4.06
N ALA A 392 -28.23 -22.59 5.36
CA ALA A 392 -29.05 -23.50 6.17
C ALA A 392 -30.33 -22.82 6.66
N THR A 393 -31.20 -22.46 5.71
CA THR A 393 -32.56 -21.96 5.96
C THR A 393 -33.42 -22.96 6.75
N GLY A 394 -33.07 -24.24 6.70
CA GLY A 394 -33.74 -25.34 7.41
C GLY A 394 -33.60 -25.28 8.94
N ALA A 395 -32.45 -24.85 9.47
CA ALA A 395 -32.19 -24.80 10.90
C ALA A 395 -33.12 -23.82 11.63
N ALA A 396 -33.31 -22.63 11.05
CA ALA A 396 -34.16 -21.61 11.66
C ALA A 396 -35.66 -21.94 11.55
N LYS A 397 -36.08 -22.54 10.43
CA LYS A 397 -37.45 -23.06 10.27
C LYS A 397 -37.72 -24.23 11.22
N ALA A 398 -36.70 -25.03 11.53
CA ALA A 398 -36.76 -26.08 12.55
C ALA A 398 -36.85 -25.49 13.97
N VAL A 399 -36.07 -24.45 14.31
CA VAL A 399 -36.14 -23.75 15.62
C VAL A 399 -37.53 -23.13 15.83
N ALA A 400 -38.04 -22.41 14.83
CA ALA A 400 -39.38 -21.83 14.87
C ALA A 400 -40.48 -22.90 14.94
N GLY A 401 -40.35 -23.99 14.18
CA GLY A 401 -41.28 -25.12 14.20
C GLY A 401 -41.17 -26.01 15.45
N ALA A 402 -40.08 -25.91 16.23
CA ALA A 402 -39.88 -26.65 17.47
C ALA A 402 -40.53 -25.95 18.66
N GLY A 403 -40.46 -24.62 18.72
CA GLY A 403 -41.13 -23.83 19.75
C GLY A 403 -42.66 -23.92 19.67
N VAL A 404 -43.20 -24.23 18.48
CA VAL A 404 -44.64 -24.51 18.27
C VAL A 404 -45.05 -25.93 18.70
N ARG A 405 -44.13 -26.91 18.68
CA ARG A 405 -44.42 -28.34 18.92
C ARG A 405 -44.11 -28.87 20.34
N GLY A 406 -43.59 -28.02 21.23
CA GLY A 406 -43.30 -28.36 22.64
C GLY A 406 -42.02 -29.18 22.87
N GLU A 407 -41.60 -29.30 24.14
CA GLU A 407 -40.28 -29.79 24.63
C GLU A 407 -39.69 -31.02 23.93
N LYS A 408 -40.52 -31.97 23.47
CA LYS A 408 -40.05 -33.19 22.78
C LYS A 408 -39.49 -32.92 21.37
N ALA A 409 -40.04 -31.93 20.66
CA ALA A 409 -39.53 -31.50 19.36
C ALA A 409 -38.34 -30.53 19.53
N ALA A 410 -38.35 -29.71 20.59
CA ALA A 410 -37.22 -28.85 20.96
C ALA A 410 -35.95 -29.65 21.25
N GLY A 411 -36.05 -30.83 21.89
CA GLY A 411 -34.89 -31.72 22.09
C GLY A 411 -34.32 -32.29 20.79
N ALA A 412 -35.17 -32.68 19.84
CA ALA A 412 -34.73 -33.18 18.54
C ALA A 412 -34.12 -32.06 17.67
N VAL A 413 -34.67 -30.86 17.73
CA VAL A 413 -34.16 -29.69 16.99
C VAL A 413 -32.92 -29.10 17.64
N ALA A 414 -32.83 -29.05 18.98
CA ALA A 414 -31.59 -28.70 19.66
C ALA A 414 -30.48 -29.71 19.32
N ALA A 415 -30.81 -30.99 19.16
CA ALA A 415 -29.86 -31.99 18.68
C ALA A 415 -29.46 -31.76 17.21
N THR A 416 -30.39 -31.38 16.32
CA THR A 416 -30.07 -31.05 14.92
C THR A 416 -29.24 -29.78 14.80
N VAL A 417 -29.62 -28.71 15.50
CA VAL A 417 -28.88 -27.44 15.54
C VAL A 417 -27.52 -27.65 16.21
N ALA A 418 -27.42 -28.41 17.30
CA ALA A 418 -26.14 -28.76 17.89
C ALA A 418 -25.29 -29.63 16.96
N ALA A 419 -25.89 -30.54 16.19
CA ALA A 419 -25.17 -31.36 15.21
C ALA A 419 -24.68 -30.55 14.01
N GLU A 420 -25.51 -29.64 13.46
CA GLU A 420 -25.12 -28.73 12.38
C GLU A 420 -24.10 -27.69 12.87
N THR A 421 -24.28 -27.14 14.07
CA THR A 421 -23.32 -26.22 14.69
C THR A 421 -22.01 -26.93 14.98
N ALA A 422 -22.03 -28.16 15.51
CA ALA A 422 -20.82 -28.94 15.73
C ALA A 422 -20.14 -29.31 14.41
N THR A 423 -20.91 -29.61 13.35
CA THR A 423 -20.36 -29.87 12.02
C THR A 423 -19.74 -28.61 11.42
N SER A 424 -20.40 -27.46 11.58
CA SER A 424 -19.91 -26.14 11.14
C SER A 424 -18.65 -25.73 11.90
N VAL A 425 -18.65 -25.85 13.23
CA VAL A 425 -17.50 -25.57 14.08
C VAL A 425 -16.35 -26.52 13.75
N ALA A 426 -16.59 -27.82 13.58
CA ALA A 426 -15.56 -28.78 13.18
C ALA A 426 -15.02 -28.50 11.76
N ALA A 427 -15.86 -28.05 10.83
CA ALA A 427 -15.43 -27.67 9.48
C ALA A 427 -14.59 -26.38 9.50
N ALA A 428 -15.02 -25.38 10.29
CA ALA A 428 -14.28 -24.13 10.50
C ALA A 428 -12.94 -24.40 11.20
N GLU A 429 -12.91 -25.23 12.24
CA GLU A 429 -11.71 -25.59 12.98
C GLU A 429 -10.72 -26.36 12.10
N ASN A 430 -11.18 -27.37 11.34
CA ASN A 430 -10.33 -28.09 10.40
C ASN A 430 -9.80 -27.19 9.28
N ARG A 431 -10.57 -26.19 8.84
CA ARG A 431 -10.14 -25.24 7.81
C ARG A 431 -9.16 -24.20 8.37
N ILE A 432 -9.38 -23.65 9.56
CA ILE A 432 -8.43 -22.78 10.24
C ILE A 432 -7.13 -23.53 10.48
N LEU A 433 -7.20 -24.76 11.00
CA LEU A 433 -6.01 -25.61 11.14
C LEU A 433 -5.35 -25.91 9.78
N GLY A 434 -6.15 -26.08 8.72
CA GLY A 434 -5.66 -26.24 7.35
C GLY A 434 -4.95 -25.00 6.81
N GLN A 435 -5.54 -23.81 6.98
CA GLN A 435 -4.95 -22.52 6.60
C GLN A 435 -3.69 -22.23 7.40
N VAL A 436 -3.73 -22.37 8.73
CA VAL A 436 -2.57 -22.19 9.60
C VAL A 436 -1.46 -23.18 9.24
N ARG A 437 -1.79 -24.44 8.92
CA ARG A 437 -0.79 -25.40 8.41
C ARG A 437 -0.25 -24.97 7.06
N ALA A 438 -1.10 -24.56 6.12
CA ALA A 438 -0.68 -24.12 4.79
C ALA A 438 0.19 -22.86 4.85
N GLU A 439 -0.17 -21.87 5.68
CA GLU A 439 0.61 -20.66 5.93
C GLU A 439 1.91 -20.98 6.66
N ASN A 440 1.91 -21.85 7.66
CA ASN A 440 3.15 -22.30 8.30
C ASN A 440 4.04 -23.06 7.32
N THR A 441 3.51 -23.95 6.49
CA THR A 441 4.29 -24.66 5.47
C THR A 441 4.81 -23.68 4.42
N LYS A 442 4.00 -22.72 3.98
CA LYS A 442 4.41 -21.67 3.04
C LYS A 442 5.51 -20.80 3.64
N LEU A 443 5.32 -20.29 4.85
CA LEU A 443 6.32 -19.51 5.57
C LEU A 443 7.60 -20.30 5.80
N THR A 444 7.50 -21.59 6.16
CA THR A 444 8.65 -22.48 6.32
C THR A 444 9.38 -22.67 5.00
N ASN A 445 8.67 -22.88 3.90
CA ASN A 445 9.25 -23.02 2.56
C ASN A 445 9.84 -21.70 2.05
N ASP A 446 9.23 -20.56 2.37
CA ASP A 446 9.73 -19.24 2.00
C ASP A 446 11.00 -18.87 2.81
N LEU A 447 11.07 -19.30 4.07
CA LEU A 447 12.22 -19.07 4.95
C LEU A 447 13.39 -20.02 4.66
N LEU A 448 13.11 -21.32 4.48
CA LEU A 448 14.10 -22.41 4.38
C LEU A 448 14.31 -22.92 2.95
N GLY A 449 13.51 -22.46 1.99
CA GLY A 449 13.67 -22.79 0.58
C GLY A 449 15.04 -22.40 0.05
N GLU A 450 15.42 -22.92 -1.11
CA GLU A 450 16.77 -22.74 -1.65
C GLU A 450 17.13 -21.26 -1.88
N THR A 451 16.12 -20.41 -2.10
CA THR A 451 16.22 -18.95 -2.26
C THR A 451 15.75 -18.18 -1.01
N GLY A 452 15.41 -18.87 0.06
CA GLY A 452 14.93 -18.29 1.31
C GLY A 452 15.99 -17.45 2.02
N PRO A 453 15.59 -16.47 2.85
CA PRO A 453 16.52 -15.60 3.58
C PRO A 453 17.46 -16.38 4.51
N VAL A 454 17.05 -17.52 5.07
CA VAL A 454 17.90 -18.34 5.97
C VAL A 454 19.00 -19.05 5.19
N ARG A 455 18.67 -19.75 4.08
CA ARG A 455 19.68 -20.36 3.22
C ARG A 455 20.61 -19.33 2.56
N ARG A 456 20.09 -18.15 2.23
CA ARG A 456 20.92 -17.03 1.73
C ARG A 456 21.91 -16.55 2.78
N ALA A 457 21.47 -16.36 4.03
CA ALA A 457 22.35 -15.99 5.12
C ALA A 457 23.43 -17.07 5.39
N GLU A 458 23.06 -18.35 5.34
CA GLU A 458 24.00 -19.47 5.47
C GLU A 458 25.02 -19.50 4.31
N THR A 459 24.57 -19.33 3.07
CA THR A 459 25.45 -19.27 1.90
C THR A 459 26.41 -18.08 1.97
N MET A 460 25.93 -16.91 2.39
CA MET A 460 26.76 -15.71 2.59
C MET A 460 27.78 -15.92 3.72
N ALA A 461 27.39 -16.60 4.81
CA ALA A 461 28.30 -16.92 5.90
C ALA A 461 29.39 -17.91 5.46
N LEU A 462 29.05 -18.92 4.66
CA LEU A 462 30.01 -19.87 4.08
C LEU A 462 30.97 -19.20 3.10
N ASP A 463 30.48 -18.30 2.23
CA ASP A 463 31.33 -17.52 1.32
C ASP A 463 32.25 -16.56 2.09
N ALA A 464 31.75 -15.90 3.13
CA ALA A 464 32.56 -15.07 4.01
C ALA A 464 33.64 -15.89 4.73
N ALA A 465 33.31 -17.07 5.24
CA ALA A 465 34.28 -17.98 5.86
C ALA A 465 35.36 -18.42 4.86
N SER A 466 34.99 -18.77 3.63
CA SER A 466 35.94 -19.14 2.57
C SER A 466 36.86 -17.96 2.19
N LYS A 467 36.34 -16.74 2.13
CA LYS A 467 37.15 -15.53 1.88
C LYS A 467 38.13 -15.27 3.02
N VAL A 468 37.70 -15.41 4.27
CA VAL A 468 38.59 -15.28 5.45
C VAL A 468 39.69 -16.34 5.43
N GLU A 469 39.36 -17.58 5.06
CA GLU A 469 40.35 -18.66 4.93
C GLU A 469 41.39 -18.34 3.84
N LYS A 470 40.96 -17.86 2.67
CA LYS A 470 41.87 -17.41 1.60
C LYS A 470 42.78 -16.27 2.06
N VAL A 471 42.24 -15.27 2.75
CA VAL A 471 43.02 -14.16 3.30
C VAL A 471 44.03 -14.66 4.33
N ASN A 472 43.66 -15.60 5.20
CA ASN A 472 44.58 -16.22 6.15
C ASN A 472 45.71 -17.00 5.46
N VAL A 473 45.41 -17.74 4.38
CA VAL A 473 46.42 -18.44 3.58
C VAL A 473 47.37 -17.46 2.90
N GLU A 474 46.84 -16.36 2.32
CA GLU A 474 47.67 -15.32 1.70
C GLU A 474 48.55 -14.58 2.70
N LEU A 475 48.02 -14.25 3.88
CA LEU A 475 48.77 -13.65 4.98
C LEU A 475 49.86 -14.61 5.49
N GLY A 476 49.54 -15.89 5.67
CA GLY A 476 50.52 -16.92 6.02
C GLY A 476 51.64 -17.03 4.97
N ARG A 477 51.31 -16.95 3.68
CA ARG A 477 52.30 -16.95 2.59
C ARG A 477 53.17 -15.70 2.58
N LYS A 478 52.59 -14.53 2.83
CA LYS A 478 53.34 -13.26 2.93
C LYS A 478 54.27 -13.26 4.14
N ALA A 479 53.78 -13.66 5.32
CA ALA A 479 54.60 -13.80 6.52
C ALA A 479 55.73 -14.83 6.33
N GLY A 480 55.46 -15.94 5.63
CA GLY A 480 56.49 -16.91 5.25
C GLY A 480 57.55 -16.34 4.30
N MET A 481 57.16 -15.54 3.30
CA MET A 481 58.11 -14.88 2.39
C MET A 481 58.89 -13.76 3.08
N GLU A 482 58.29 -13.06 4.03
CA GLU A 482 58.94 -12.02 4.82
C GLU A 482 59.97 -12.63 5.79
N LEU A 483 59.64 -13.75 6.43
CA LEU A 483 60.57 -14.54 7.23
C LEU A 483 61.74 -15.09 6.40
N VAL A 484 61.47 -15.58 5.18
CA VAL A 484 62.50 -16.03 4.23
C VAL A 484 63.38 -14.85 3.78
N GLY A 485 62.80 -13.68 3.53
CA GLY A 485 63.53 -12.45 3.21
C GLY A 485 64.43 -12.00 4.35
N GLN A 486 63.96 -12.06 5.60
CA GLN A 486 64.76 -11.76 6.79
C GLN A 486 65.89 -12.78 7.01
N LEU A 487 65.64 -14.07 6.77
CA LEU A 487 66.66 -15.11 6.86
C LEU A 487 67.73 -14.99 5.75
N LEU A 488 67.34 -14.58 4.55
CA LEU A 488 68.28 -14.29 3.46
C LEU A 488 69.11 -13.04 3.77
N ALA A 489 68.48 -11.97 4.27
CA ALA A 489 69.21 -10.77 4.71
C ALA A 489 70.17 -11.05 5.88
N ALA A 490 69.81 -11.95 6.79
CA ALA A 490 70.70 -12.37 7.88
C ALA A 490 71.87 -13.25 7.40
N ARG A 491 71.71 -13.98 6.28
CA ARG A 491 72.77 -14.78 5.66
C ARG A 491 73.79 -13.92 4.92
N ASP A 492 73.37 -12.80 4.33
CA ASP A 492 74.28 -11.90 3.60
C ASP A 492 75.10 -10.97 4.53
N LEU A 493 74.90 -11.09 5.86
CA LEU A 493 75.60 -10.32 6.90
C LEU A 493 76.56 -11.18 7.76
N GLY A 494 76.83 -12.42 7.38
CA GLY A 494 77.86 -13.28 7.97
C GLY A 494 78.76 -13.87 6.90
#